data_AF-Q4D8C0-F1
#
_entry.id   AF-Q4D8C0-F1
#
_cell.length_a   1.000
_cell.length_b   1.000
_cell.length_c   1.000
_cell.angle_alpha   90.00
_cell.angle_beta   90.00
_cell.angle_gamma   90.00
#
_symmetry.space_group_name_H-M   'P 1'
#
loop_
_entity.id
_entity.type
_entity.pdbx_description
1 polymer ?
#
loop_
_entity_poly.entity_id
_entity_poly.type
_entity_poly.pdbx_seq_one_letter_code
_entity_poly.pdbx_strand_id
1 'polypeptide(L)'
;MQEVTVYATAMQAVRRTADNCRRMLALLDAFGVAVSVVLVDSLEMRTFVQELLAKQEAIGWRKQHGGGMTPNFQLPLCFVGPVLVGTYEEVAELNETGTLPKSLRAAGYGGVFRAAVHDDIPVGNAAALAAAAASHPVGGEGGYGGERSGNDGTKAADADVDDSNNKNSNNNDDEDGSEDEIPPPPPSPPPPPDEDELNDGTDSPLHRSDVDKGNKFGIVDFEEDDDEEPPPPPPPDDDEEEEEEEYDENEFPPPSPPLED
;
A
#
# COMPACT_ATOMS: atom_id res chain seq x y z
N MET A 1 4.36 -5.85 -20.23
CA MET A 1 3.32 -5.96 -19.18
C MET A 1 3.98 -5.66 -17.85
N GLN A 2 3.23 -5.16 -16.87
CA GLN A 2 3.81 -4.74 -15.59
C GLN A 2 3.67 -5.85 -14.55
N GLU A 3 4.67 -5.94 -13.66
CA GLU A 3 4.70 -6.87 -12.53
C GLU A 3 4.23 -6.15 -11.27
N VAL A 4 3.76 -6.92 -10.28
CA VAL A 4 3.44 -6.40 -8.96
C VAL A 4 4.72 -6.36 -8.13
N THR A 5 5.06 -5.19 -7.60
CA THR A 5 6.19 -5.01 -6.69
C THR A 5 5.69 -4.60 -5.32
N VAL A 6 6.12 -5.31 -4.29
CA VAL A 6 5.83 -4.96 -2.90
C VAL A 6 7.10 -4.45 -2.24
N TYR A 7 7.08 -3.17 -1.85
CA TYR A 7 8.09 -2.59 -1.01
C TYR A 7 7.75 -2.91 0.45
N ALA A 8 8.61 -3.69 1.09
CA ALA A 8 8.43 -4.19 2.45
C ALA A 8 9.69 -3.94 3.27
N THR A 9 9.67 -4.32 4.55
CA THR A 9 10.85 -4.27 5.42
C THR A 9 11.06 -5.63 6.06
N ALA A 10 12.31 -6.05 6.23
CA ALA A 10 12.64 -7.20 7.06
C ALA A 10 12.72 -6.83 8.55
N MET A 11 12.86 -5.53 8.86
CA MET A 11 12.98 -5.03 10.23
C MET A 11 11.70 -5.31 11.02
N GLN A 12 11.81 -6.20 12.01
CA GLN A 12 10.71 -6.58 12.89
C GLN A 12 10.46 -5.57 14.03
N ALA A 13 11.27 -4.49 14.12
CA ALA A 13 11.24 -3.52 15.21
C ALA A 13 9.86 -2.88 15.41
N VAL A 14 9.11 -2.66 14.33
CA VAL A 14 7.72 -2.20 14.39
C VAL A 14 6.81 -3.37 14.05
N ARG A 15 6.37 -4.11 15.09
CA ARG A 15 5.55 -5.33 14.96
C ARG A 15 4.37 -5.17 14.00
N ARG A 16 3.67 -4.03 14.08
CA ARG A 16 2.52 -3.73 13.20
C ARG A 16 2.93 -3.67 11.72
N THR A 17 4.04 -3.01 11.40
CA THR A 17 4.55 -2.89 10.02
C THR A 17 4.93 -4.26 9.48
N ALA A 18 5.66 -5.06 10.25
CA ALA A 18 6.03 -6.41 9.85
C ALA A 18 4.81 -7.32 9.63
N ASP A 19 3.79 -7.20 10.48
CA ASP A 19 2.54 -7.94 10.31
C ASP A 19 1.78 -7.51 9.06
N ASN A 20 1.66 -6.20 8.82
CA ASN A 20 1.07 -5.65 7.60
C ASN A 20 1.80 -6.15 6.33
N CYS A 21 3.14 -6.23 6.34
CA CYS A 21 3.93 -6.81 5.24
C CYS A 21 3.50 -8.25 4.95
N ARG A 22 3.46 -9.11 5.98
CA ARG A 22 3.07 -10.52 5.84
C ARG A 22 1.65 -10.67 5.31
N ARG A 23 0.71 -9.90 5.86
CA ARG A 23 -0.70 -9.94 5.44
C ARG A 23 -0.88 -9.50 3.99
N MET A 24 -0.19 -8.45 3.55
CA MET A 24 -0.28 -8.00 2.16
C MET A 24 0.27 -9.04 1.18
N LEU A 25 1.40 -9.66 1.51
CA LEU A 25 1.99 -10.73 0.69
C LEU A 25 1.08 -11.97 0.63
N ALA A 26 0.56 -12.42 1.77
CA ALA A 26 -0.37 -13.54 1.83
C ALA A 26 -1.65 -13.29 1.03
N LEU A 27 -2.15 -12.06 1.06
CA LEU A 27 -3.32 -11.66 0.31
C LEU A 27 -3.06 -11.72 -1.21
N LEU A 28 -1.93 -11.18 -1.69
CA LEU A 28 -1.57 -11.27 -3.11
C LEU A 28 -1.30 -12.72 -3.56
N ASP A 29 -0.67 -13.54 -2.72
CA ASP A 29 -0.43 -14.97 -2.98
C ASP A 29 -1.73 -15.79 -3.04
N ALA A 30 -2.74 -15.44 -2.25
CA ALA A 30 -4.07 -16.05 -2.33
C ALA A 30 -4.68 -15.88 -3.73
N PHE A 31 -4.46 -14.72 -4.36
CA PHE A 31 -4.85 -14.46 -5.75
C PHE A 31 -3.93 -15.11 -6.79
N GLY A 32 -2.82 -15.75 -6.39
CA GLY A 32 -1.83 -16.33 -7.29
C GLY A 32 -1.03 -15.28 -8.07
N VAL A 33 -1.00 -14.04 -7.59
CA VAL A 33 -0.28 -12.93 -8.23
C VAL A 33 1.21 -13.14 -8.01
N ALA A 34 1.98 -13.16 -9.09
CA ALA A 34 3.44 -13.11 -9.02
C ALA A 34 3.89 -11.74 -8.48
N VAL A 35 4.53 -11.74 -7.30
CA VAL A 35 5.00 -10.53 -6.61
C VAL A 35 6.52 -10.50 -6.53
N SER A 36 7.12 -9.38 -6.92
CA SER A 36 8.51 -9.06 -6.63
C SER A 36 8.60 -8.31 -5.30
N VAL A 37 9.29 -8.87 -4.31
CA VAL A 37 9.44 -8.24 -3.00
C VAL A 37 10.76 -7.49 -2.94
N VAL A 38 10.70 -6.22 -2.57
CA VAL A 38 11.88 -5.35 -2.43
C VAL A 38 11.95 -4.85 -0.99
N LEU A 39 13.08 -5.15 -0.33
CA LEU A 39 13.31 -4.75 1.06
C LEU A 39 13.81 -3.29 1.12
N VAL A 40 13.17 -2.51 1.99
CA VAL A 40 13.40 -1.07 2.20
C VAL A 40 14.07 -0.84 3.56
N ASP A 41 15.18 -1.54 3.77
CA ASP A 41 15.92 -1.52 5.03
C ASP A 41 17.10 -0.53 5.00
N SER A 42 17.56 -0.14 3.81
CA SER A 42 18.61 0.89 3.64
C SER A 42 18.03 2.29 3.44
N LEU A 43 18.82 3.32 3.78
CA LEU A 43 18.47 4.72 3.51
C LEU A 43 18.27 4.97 2.02
N GLU A 44 19.10 4.38 1.17
CA GLU A 44 19.01 4.50 -0.30
C GLU A 44 17.64 4.02 -0.81
N MET A 45 17.19 2.85 -0.36
CA MET A 45 15.90 2.31 -0.75
C MET A 45 14.74 3.13 -0.19
N ARG A 46 14.86 3.69 1.01
CA ARG A 46 13.85 4.61 1.58
C ARG A 46 13.72 5.87 0.72
N THR A 47 14.84 6.50 0.36
CA THR A 47 14.86 7.68 -0.51
C THR A 47 14.23 7.34 -1.87
N PHE A 48 14.61 6.22 -2.47
CA PHE A 48 14.05 5.78 -3.74
C PHE A 48 12.52 5.61 -3.69
N VAL A 49 11.99 4.96 -2.66
CA VAL A 49 10.54 4.76 -2.51
C VAL A 49 9.82 6.09 -2.23
N GLN A 50 10.44 7.01 -1.47
CA GLN A 50 9.90 8.36 -1.28
C GLN A 50 9.82 9.14 -2.60
N GLU A 51 10.83 9.03 -3.47
CA GLU A 51 10.77 9.61 -4.81
C GLU A 51 9.66 9.00 -5.69
N LEU A 52 9.42 7.68 -5.57
CA LEU A 52 8.30 7.03 -6.25
C LEU A 52 6.95 7.55 -5.75
N LEU A 53 6.81 7.75 -4.43
CA LEU A 53 5.60 8.35 -3.83
C LEU A 53 5.38 9.78 -4.35
N ALA A 54 6.43 10.60 -4.40
CA ALA A 54 6.34 11.98 -4.89
C ALA A 54 5.86 12.05 -6.36
N LYS A 55 6.17 11.04 -7.18
CA LYS A 55 5.73 10.97 -8.57
C LYS A 55 4.25 10.59 -8.72
N GLN A 56 3.61 9.99 -7.71
CA GLN A 56 2.24 9.47 -7.82
C GLN A 56 1.21 10.55 -8.11
N GLU A 57 1.40 11.77 -7.58
CA GLU A 57 0.47 12.86 -7.86
C GLU A 57 0.49 13.26 -9.35
N ALA A 58 1.66 13.31 -9.97
CA ALA A 58 1.81 13.62 -11.39
C ALA A 58 1.23 12.51 -12.28
N ILE A 59 1.34 11.25 -11.85
CA ILE A 59 0.70 10.13 -12.56
C ILE A 59 -0.83 10.24 -12.47
N GLY A 60 -1.37 10.64 -11.31
CA GLY A 60 -2.80 10.90 -11.13
C GLY A 60 -3.70 9.65 -11.13
N TRP A 61 -3.13 8.45 -11.22
CA TRP A 61 -3.88 7.19 -11.30
C TRP A 61 -4.77 6.96 -10.07
N ARG A 62 -4.25 7.21 -8.86
CA ARG A 62 -5.01 7.03 -7.61
C ARG A 62 -6.28 7.89 -7.54
N LYS A 63 -6.24 9.12 -8.09
CA LYS A 63 -7.40 10.02 -8.16
C LYS A 63 -8.52 9.46 -9.05
N GLN A 64 -8.18 8.66 -10.06
CA GLN A 64 -9.15 8.05 -10.99
C GLN A 64 -9.67 6.69 -10.51
N HIS A 65 -8.89 5.96 -9.70
CA HIS A 65 -9.16 4.57 -9.32
C HIS A 65 -9.46 4.37 -7.84
N GLY A 66 -9.83 5.43 -7.11
CA GLY A 66 -10.34 5.34 -5.74
C GLY A 66 -9.29 5.30 -4.64
N GLY A 67 -8.00 5.38 -4.96
CA GLY A 67 -6.90 5.38 -3.98
C GLY A 67 -6.69 6.70 -3.24
N GLY A 68 -7.60 7.68 -3.34
CA GLY A 68 -7.48 8.96 -2.64
C GLY A 68 -6.18 9.74 -2.93
N MET A 69 -5.71 10.49 -1.94
CA MET A 69 -4.43 11.20 -1.99
C MET A 69 -3.26 10.21 -1.85
N THR A 70 -2.07 10.61 -2.30
CA THR A 70 -0.85 9.84 -2.05
C THR A 70 -0.61 9.74 -0.54
N PRO A 71 -0.39 8.54 0.01
CA PRO A 71 -0.21 8.36 1.44
C PRO A 71 1.17 8.88 1.86
N ASN A 72 1.33 9.17 3.16
CA ASN A 72 2.64 9.36 3.74
C ASN A 72 3.48 8.08 3.59
N PHE A 73 4.81 8.23 3.63
CA PHE A 73 5.69 7.07 3.57
C PHE A 73 5.42 6.12 4.73
N GLN A 74 4.89 4.95 4.39
CA GLN A 74 4.68 3.82 5.30
C GLN A 74 4.93 2.53 4.52
N LEU A 75 5.23 1.44 5.24
CA LEU A 75 5.39 0.12 4.64
C LEU A 75 4.30 -0.82 5.18
N PRO A 76 3.87 -1.82 4.40
CA PRO A 76 4.29 -2.07 3.02
C PRO A 76 3.55 -1.20 2.00
N LEU A 77 4.08 -1.13 0.77
CA LEU A 77 3.44 -0.46 -0.38
C LEU A 77 3.36 -1.41 -1.57
N CYS A 78 2.19 -1.48 -2.20
CA CYS A 78 1.94 -2.30 -3.40
C CYS A 78 1.96 -1.43 -4.65
N PHE A 79 2.87 -1.75 -5.57
CA PHE A 79 3.01 -1.09 -6.87
C PHE A 79 2.76 -2.06 -8.02
N VAL A 80 2.29 -1.52 -9.14
CA VAL A 80 2.28 -2.19 -10.44
C VAL A 80 3.08 -1.31 -11.40
N GLY A 81 4.30 -1.75 -11.72
CA GLY A 81 5.31 -0.88 -12.33
C GLY A 81 5.47 0.44 -11.57
N PRO A 82 5.29 1.63 -12.18
CA PRO A 82 5.45 2.92 -11.53
C PRO A 82 4.22 3.38 -10.74
N VAL A 83 3.12 2.63 -10.77
CA VAL A 83 1.83 3.04 -10.22
C VAL A 83 1.63 2.45 -8.84
N LEU A 84 1.41 3.32 -7.84
CA LEU A 84 1.04 2.90 -6.50
C LEU A 84 -0.42 2.46 -6.48
N VAL A 85 -0.64 1.17 -6.25
CA VAL A 85 -1.97 0.60 -6.04
C VAL A 85 -2.47 0.98 -4.66
N GLY A 86 -1.65 0.78 -3.62
CA GLY A 86 -2.07 1.09 -2.25
C GLY A 86 -1.09 0.73 -1.15
N THR A 87 -1.42 1.19 0.06
CA THR A 87 -0.90 0.66 1.32
C THR A 87 -1.56 -0.69 1.66
N TYR A 88 -1.11 -1.36 2.73
CA TYR A 88 -1.79 -2.58 3.20
C TYR A 88 -3.29 -2.36 3.45
N GLU A 89 -3.65 -1.30 4.17
CA GLU A 89 -5.05 -1.01 4.52
C GLU A 89 -5.91 -0.80 3.26
N GLU A 90 -5.39 -0.09 2.26
CA GLU A 90 -6.08 0.17 0.99
C GLU A 90 -6.23 -1.12 0.16
N VAL A 91 -5.18 -1.94 0.09
CA VAL A 91 -5.23 -3.23 -0.62
C VAL A 91 -6.19 -4.21 0.07
N ALA A 92 -6.24 -4.20 1.39
CA ALA A 92 -7.20 -4.99 2.17
C ALA A 92 -8.65 -4.55 1.88
N GLU A 93 -8.93 -3.25 1.84
CA GLU A 93 -10.25 -2.71 1.48
C GLU A 93 -10.67 -3.10 0.04
N LEU A 94 -9.73 -3.03 -0.92
CA LEU A 94 -9.98 -3.49 -2.29
C LEU A 94 -10.31 -4.99 -2.34
N ASN A 95 -9.69 -5.80 -1.48
CA ASN A 95 -9.99 -7.22 -1.37
C ASN A 95 -11.38 -7.46 -0.76
N GLU A 96 -11.70 -6.77 0.34
CA GLU A 96 -13.00 -6.86 1.00
C GLU A 96 -14.16 -6.46 0.08
N THR A 97 -13.94 -5.45 -0.77
CA THR A 97 -14.92 -5.01 -1.79
C THR A 97 -14.90 -5.86 -3.06
N GLY A 98 -14.00 -6.84 -3.18
CA GLY A 98 -13.87 -7.72 -4.35
C GLY A 98 -13.36 -7.02 -5.61
N THR A 99 -12.78 -5.82 -5.47
CA THR A 99 -12.31 -4.99 -6.59
C THR A 99 -10.80 -5.07 -6.82
N LEU A 100 -10.05 -5.73 -5.94
CA LEU A 100 -8.60 -5.83 -6.03
C LEU A 100 -8.08 -6.35 -7.39
N PRO A 101 -8.58 -7.47 -7.96
CA PRO A 101 -8.13 -7.91 -9.28
C PRO A 101 -8.36 -6.86 -10.37
N LYS A 102 -9.49 -6.14 -10.31
CA LYS A 102 -9.81 -5.05 -11.24
C LYS A 102 -8.82 -3.89 -11.09
N SER A 103 -8.48 -3.53 -9.86
CA SER A 103 -7.51 -2.47 -9.58
C SER A 103 -6.09 -2.83 -10.06
N LEU A 104 -5.63 -4.06 -9.81
CA LEU A 104 -4.33 -4.54 -10.31
C LEU A 104 -4.28 -4.54 -11.84
N ARG A 105 -5.33 -5.05 -12.49
CA ARG A 105 -5.47 -5.05 -13.95
C ARG A 105 -5.51 -3.64 -14.52
N ALA A 106 -6.27 -2.73 -13.92
CA ALA A 106 -6.33 -1.32 -14.32
C ALA A 106 -4.98 -0.60 -14.15
N ALA A 107 -4.20 -0.96 -13.14
CA ALA A 107 -2.83 -0.47 -12.95
C ALA A 107 -1.84 -1.06 -13.98
N GLY A 108 -2.25 -2.08 -14.75
CA GLY A 108 -1.49 -2.66 -15.87
C GLY A 108 -0.82 -4.00 -15.56
N TYR A 109 -1.23 -4.68 -14.48
CA TYR A 109 -0.79 -6.04 -14.20
C TYR A 109 -1.31 -6.98 -15.28
N GLY A 110 -0.40 -7.69 -15.94
CA GLY A 110 -0.73 -8.60 -17.05
C GLY A 110 -0.48 -10.08 -16.73
N GLY A 111 -0.17 -10.42 -15.49
CA GLY A 111 0.04 -11.81 -15.08
C GLY A 111 -1.28 -12.59 -14.96
N VAL A 112 -1.15 -13.88 -14.68
CA VAL A 112 -2.29 -14.80 -14.52
C VAL A 112 -2.73 -14.79 -13.05
N PHE A 113 -4.04 -14.80 -12.83
CA PHE A 113 -4.62 -14.97 -11.50
C PHE A 113 -4.92 -16.45 -11.24
N ARG A 114 -4.96 -16.85 -9.96
CA ARG A 114 -5.36 -18.20 -9.55
C ARG A 114 -6.78 -18.54 -10.02
N ALA A 115 -7.70 -17.58 -9.95
CA ALA A 115 -9.06 -17.74 -10.45
C ALA A 115 -9.15 -17.20 -11.87
N ALA A 116 -9.43 -18.08 -12.84
CA ALA A 116 -9.44 -17.77 -14.26
C ALA A 116 -10.41 -16.63 -14.65
N VAL A 117 -11.49 -16.43 -13.89
CA VAL A 117 -12.45 -15.32 -14.10
C VAL A 117 -11.79 -13.93 -14.01
N HIS A 118 -10.66 -13.80 -13.31
CA HIS A 118 -9.91 -12.55 -13.21
C HIS A 118 -8.96 -12.33 -14.39
N ASP A 119 -8.77 -13.34 -15.24
CA ASP A 119 -7.90 -13.23 -16.42
C ASP A 119 -8.57 -12.51 -17.59
N ASP A 120 -9.90 -12.56 -17.63
CA ASP A 120 -10.71 -11.85 -18.63
C ASP A 120 -10.82 -10.33 -18.36
N ILE A 121 -10.33 -9.86 -17.21
CA ILE A 121 -10.34 -8.43 -16.88
C ILE A 121 -9.36 -7.69 -17.82
N PRO A 122 -9.80 -6.62 -18.51
CA PRO A 122 -8.91 -5.84 -19.38
C PRO A 122 -7.73 -5.24 -18.62
N VAL A 123 -6.53 -5.35 -19.21
CA VAL A 123 -5.31 -4.74 -18.67
C VAL A 123 -5.28 -3.26 -19.05
N GLY A 124 -5.17 -2.39 -18.05
CA GLY A 124 -5.07 -0.95 -18.22
C GLY A 124 -3.71 -0.50 -18.74
N ASN A 125 -3.64 0.77 -19.15
CA ASN A 125 -2.46 1.39 -19.75
C ASN A 125 -1.75 2.37 -18.79
N ALA A 126 -1.85 2.18 -17.47
CA ALA A 126 -1.33 3.13 -16.50
C ALA A 126 0.19 3.36 -16.60
N ALA A 127 0.95 2.41 -17.16
CA ALA A 127 2.35 2.62 -17.53
C ALA A 127 2.53 3.78 -18.53
N ALA A 128 1.63 3.91 -19.50
CA ALA A 128 1.66 5.00 -20.49
C ALA A 128 1.32 6.34 -19.83
N LEU A 129 0.38 6.36 -18.88
CA LEU A 129 0.06 7.53 -18.07
C LEU A 129 1.28 7.99 -17.26
N ALA A 130 1.99 7.04 -16.63
CA ALA A 130 3.21 7.34 -15.89
C ALA A 130 4.37 7.81 -16.80
N ALA A 131 4.52 7.21 -17.98
CA ALA A 131 5.50 7.66 -18.97
C ALA A 131 5.21 9.08 -19.47
N ALA A 132 3.93 9.42 -19.71
CA ALA A 132 3.51 10.76 -20.07
C ALA A 132 3.80 11.76 -18.94
N ALA A 133 3.46 11.42 -17.70
CA ALA A 133 3.73 12.27 -16.53
C ALA A 133 5.24 12.54 -16.34
N ALA A 134 6.09 11.55 -16.59
CA ALA A 134 7.55 11.71 -16.53
C ALA A 134 8.13 12.58 -17.67
N SER A 135 7.42 12.70 -18.80
CA SER A 135 7.87 13.48 -19.96
C SER A 135 7.62 14.99 -19.83
N HIS A 136 6.78 15.40 -18.89
CA HIS A 136 6.56 16.80 -18.58
C HIS A 136 7.53 17.23 -17.48
N PRO A 137 8.48 18.14 -17.76
CA PRO A 137 9.28 18.73 -16.69
C PRO A 137 8.33 19.45 -15.74
N VAL A 138 8.40 19.11 -14.44
CA VAL A 138 7.76 19.91 -13.39
C VAL A 138 8.28 21.33 -13.56
N GLY A 139 7.43 22.22 -14.07
CA GLY A 139 7.75 23.63 -14.22
C GLY A 139 8.05 24.22 -12.85
N GLY A 140 9.33 24.31 -12.51
CA GLY A 140 9.81 25.07 -11.38
C GLY A 140 9.57 26.55 -11.66
N GLU A 141 8.40 27.05 -11.26
CA GLU A 141 8.10 28.49 -11.30
C GLU A 141 8.81 29.18 -10.12
N GLY A 142 10.13 29.34 -10.28
CA GLY A 142 10.85 30.45 -9.68
C GLY A 142 10.68 31.66 -10.60
N GLY A 143 10.04 32.73 -10.13
CA GLY A 143 9.81 33.90 -10.96
C GLY A 143 9.03 35.03 -10.29
N TYR A 144 9.49 35.50 -9.13
CA TYR A 144 9.10 36.79 -8.58
C TYR A 144 9.80 37.92 -9.36
N GLY A 145 9.02 38.83 -9.94
CA GLY A 145 9.48 40.00 -10.71
C GLY A 145 9.02 39.87 -12.18
N GLY A 146 8.04 40.62 -12.67
CA GLY A 146 8.03 42.07 -12.71
C GLY A 146 8.17 42.49 -14.18
N GLU A 147 7.21 43.27 -14.68
CA GLU A 147 7.30 44.12 -15.88
C GLU A 147 6.86 43.52 -17.25
N ARG A 148 5.57 43.74 -17.53
CA ARG A 148 4.96 44.34 -18.75
C ARG A 148 5.79 44.34 -20.06
N SER A 149 5.16 43.80 -21.13
CA SER A 149 4.76 44.52 -22.36
C SER A 149 5.07 43.77 -23.67
N GLY A 150 4.01 43.51 -24.46
CA GLY A 150 4.06 43.67 -25.93
C GLY A 150 4.21 42.42 -26.80
N ASN A 151 3.05 41.86 -27.21
CA ASN A 151 2.64 41.60 -28.60
C ASN A 151 3.64 41.00 -29.61
N ASP A 152 3.40 39.77 -30.11
CA ASP A 152 2.91 39.54 -31.49
C ASP A 152 2.66 38.03 -31.75
N GLY A 153 1.69 37.73 -32.61
CA GLY A 153 0.99 36.45 -32.68
C GLY A 153 1.64 35.30 -33.47
N THR A 154 1.12 34.09 -33.22
CA THR A 154 1.04 33.00 -34.19
C THR A 154 -0.25 32.20 -33.96
N LYS A 155 -0.81 31.72 -35.07
CA LYS A 155 -2.21 31.34 -35.33
C LYS A 155 -2.22 29.88 -35.78
N ALA A 156 -3.01 29.00 -35.15
CA ALA A 156 -3.51 27.71 -35.67
C ALA A 156 -4.22 26.97 -34.52
N ALA A 157 -5.34 26.28 -34.65
CA ALA A 157 -6.31 26.10 -35.72
C ALA A 157 -7.56 25.49 -35.07
N ASP A 158 -8.71 25.76 -35.66
CA ASP A 158 -10.03 25.16 -35.42
C ASP A 158 -10.01 23.63 -35.28
N ALA A 159 -10.77 23.12 -34.32
CA ALA A 159 -11.36 21.79 -34.38
C ALA A 159 -12.75 21.83 -33.73
N ASP A 160 -13.75 22.20 -34.54
CA ASP A 160 -15.15 21.83 -34.37
C ASP A 160 -15.24 20.30 -34.20
N VAL A 161 -15.78 19.83 -33.07
CA VAL A 161 -16.26 18.46 -32.91
C VAL A 161 -17.75 18.52 -32.63
N ASP A 162 -18.50 18.21 -33.69
CA ASP A 162 -19.94 18.06 -33.78
C ASP A 162 -20.45 16.99 -32.81
N ASP A 163 -21.22 17.44 -31.82
CA ASP A 163 -22.02 16.63 -30.90
C ASP A 163 -23.32 16.22 -31.61
N SER A 164 -23.22 15.17 -32.44
CA SER A 164 -24.38 14.60 -33.13
C SER A 164 -24.34 13.07 -33.13
N ASN A 165 -25.09 12.51 -32.18
CA ASN A 165 -26.07 11.46 -32.46
C ASN A 165 -25.52 10.08 -32.90
N ASN A 166 -25.04 9.28 -31.96
CA ASN A 166 -24.97 7.82 -32.14
C ASN A 166 -25.95 7.09 -31.22
N LYS A 167 -27.19 6.96 -31.70
CA LYS A 167 -28.14 5.94 -31.24
C LYS A 167 -27.69 4.59 -31.77
N ASN A 168 -27.06 3.79 -30.92
CA ASN A 168 -26.96 2.35 -31.15
C ASN A 168 -27.99 1.63 -30.29
N SER A 169 -29.19 1.42 -30.84
CA SER A 169 -30.14 0.43 -30.36
C SER A 169 -29.63 -0.95 -30.78
N ASN A 170 -29.19 -1.76 -29.82
CA ASN A 170 -29.14 -3.21 -29.99
C ASN A 170 -30.15 -3.83 -29.03
N ASN A 171 -31.31 -4.19 -29.58
CA ASN A 171 -32.18 -5.20 -29.01
C ASN A 171 -31.54 -6.56 -29.30
N ASN A 172 -31.25 -7.34 -28.27
CA ASN A 172 -31.32 -8.80 -28.33
C ASN A 172 -32.12 -9.23 -27.11
N ASP A 173 -33.38 -9.58 -27.37
CA ASP A 173 -34.11 -10.56 -26.58
C ASP A 173 -33.42 -11.91 -26.77
N ASP A 174 -33.02 -12.55 -25.68
CA ASP A 174 -33.00 -14.01 -25.59
C ASP A 174 -33.27 -14.39 -24.13
N GLU A 175 -34.32 -15.20 -23.97
CA GLU A 175 -34.80 -15.80 -22.74
C GLU A 175 -33.85 -16.90 -22.23
N ASP A 176 -34.18 -17.44 -21.05
CA ASP A 176 -33.69 -18.71 -20.46
C ASP A 176 -32.40 -18.55 -19.65
N GLY A 177 -32.31 -18.79 -18.34
CA GLY A 177 -33.12 -19.63 -17.47
C GLY A 177 -32.16 -20.42 -16.57
N SER A 178 -31.76 -19.87 -15.43
CA SER A 178 -31.25 -20.66 -14.29
C SER A 178 -31.04 -19.76 -13.06
N GLU A 179 -31.73 -20.13 -11.99
CA GLU A 179 -31.64 -19.55 -10.66
C GLU A 179 -30.36 -20.09 -10.00
N ASP A 180 -29.29 -19.30 -9.92
CA ASP A 180 -28.10 -19.68 -9.15
C ASP A 180 -28.17 -19.07 -7.74
N GLU A 181 -28.24 -19.99 -6.78
CA GLU A 181 -28.30 -19.82 -5.32
C GLU A 181 -27.26 -18.82 -4.80
N ILE A 182 -27.72 -17.76 -4.12
CA ILE A 182 -26.86 -16.91 -3.29
C ILE A 182 -26.45 -17.76 -2.07
N PRO A 183 -25.16 -17.98 -1.80
CA PRO A 183 -24.73 -18.73 -0.61
C PRO A 183 -25.17 -18.00 0.66
N PRO A 184 -25.58 -18.74 1.72
CA PRO A 184 -25.99 -18.12 2.97
C PRO A 184 -24.83 -17.32 3.59
N PRO A 185 -25.13 -16.23 4.31
CA PRO A 185 -24.10 -15.46 5.01
C PRO A 185 -23.34 -16.34 6.03
N PRO A 186 -22.05 -16.09 6.28
CA PRO A 186 -21.29 -16.85 7.26
C PRO A 186 -21.90 -16.70 8.66
N PRO A 187 -21.79 -17.74 9.51
CA PRO A 187 -22.27 -17.68 10.89
C PRO A 187 -21.60 -16.54 11.66
N SER A 188 -22.38 -15.81 12.46
CA SER A 188 -21.88 -14.75 13.34
C SER A 188 -20.86 -15.33 14.33
N PRO A 189 -19.77 -14.61 14.65
CA PRO A 189 -18.80 -15.05 15.64
C PRO A 189 -19.48 -15.24 17.00
N PRO A 190 -19.04 -16.22 17.82
CA PRO A 190 -19.57 -16.42 19.16
C PRO A 190 -19.34 -15.15 20.01
N PRO A 191 -20.25 -14.81 20.93
CA PRO A 191 -20.04 -13.72 21.87
C PRO A 191 -18.76 -13.98 22.68
N PRO A 192 -18.02 -12.94 23.08
CA PRO A 192 -16.89 -13.10 23.98
C PRO A 192 -17.39 -13.77 25.27
N PRO A 193 -16.58 -14.64 25.90
CA PRO A 193 -16.93 -15.24 27.18
C PRO A 193 -17.14 -14.12 28.20
N ASP A 194 -18.24 -14.22 28.96
CA ASP A 194 -18.52 -13.32 30.07
C ASP A 194 -17.32 -13.30 31.04
N GLU A 195 -16.78 -12.11 31.31
CA GLU A 195 -15.58 -11.88 32.12
C GLU A 195 -15.82 -12.04 33.64
N ASP A 196 -16.87 -12.74 34.03
CA ASP A 196 -17.25 -12.94 35.43
C ASP A 196 -17.13 -14.42 35.80
N GLU A 197 -15.93 -14.89 36.20
CA GLU A 197 -15.73 -15.99 37.17
C GLU A 197 -14.26 -16.46 37.25
N LEU A 198 -13.33 -15.61 37.72
CA LEU A 198 -12.07 -16.02 38.38
C LEU A 198 -11.61 -14.87 39.29
N ASN A 199 -12.27 -14.61 40.41
CA ASN A 199 -11.95 -15.15 41.75
C ASN A 199 -10.47 -15.15 42.16
N ASP A 200 -10.22 -14.29 43.15
CA ASP A 200 -9.27 -14.39 44.26
C ASP A 200 -7.78 -14.10 44.01
N GLY A 201 -7.27 -13.04 44.61
CA GLY A 201 -5.82 -12.87 44.77
C GLY A 201 -5.32 -11.43 44.88
N THR A 202 -5.29 -10.92 46.11
CA THR A 202 -4.29 -9.99 46.65
C THR A 202 -4.30 -8.51 46.18
N ASP A 203 -5.10 -7.73 46.91
CA ASP A 203 -4.69 -6.59 47.76
C ASP A 203 -3.43 -5.77 47.38
N SER A 204 -3.64 -4.51 46.98
CA SER A 204 -2.79 -3.36 47.34
C SER A 204 -3.52 -2.04 47.03
N PRO A 205 -4.00 -1.29 48.03
CA PRO A 205 -4.50 0.07 47.86
C PRO A 205 -3.52 1.08 48.45
N LEU A 206 -3.01 2.03 47.66
CA LEU A 206 -2.38 3.24 48.20
C LEU A 206 -2.72 4.50 47.39
N HIS A 207 -3.49 5.37 48.07
CA HIS A 207 -3.40 6.83 48.14
C HIS A 207 -3.50 7.66 46.84
N ARG A 208 -4.65 8.30 46.55
CA ARG A 208 -5.11 9.63 47.04
C ARG A 208 -4.06 10.76 46.92
N SER A 209 -4.31 11.71 46.02
CA SER A 209 -4.75 13.07 46.39
C SER A 209 -5.01 13.97 45.18
N ASP A 210 -6.25 14.47 45.10
CA ASP A 210 -6.68 15.64 44.35
C ASP A 210 -5.80 16.88 44.57
N VAL A 211 -5.47 17.58 43.49
CA VAL A 211 -5.25 19.04 43.50
C VAL A 211 -5.92 19.65 42.27
N ASP A 212 -7.17 20.06 42.48
CA ASP A 212 -7.87 21.08 41.71
C ASP A 212 -7.29 22.46 42.05
N LYS A 213 -6.97 23.25 41.02
CA LYS A 213 -7.22 24.71 40.96
C LYS A 213 -6.68 25.29 39.65
N GLY A 214 -7.62 25.79 38.85
CA GLY A 214 -7.33 26.57 37.65
C GLY A 214 -6.50 27.82 37.93
N ASN A 215 -5.64 28.13 36.96
CA ASN A 215 -5.24 29.49 36.58
C ASN A 215 -4.71 29.37 35.15
N LYS A 216 -5.50 29.85 34.19
CA LYS A 216 -5.26 31.13 33.50
C LYS A 216 -4.17 30.99 32.42
N PHE A 217 -4.64 30.88 31.18
CA PHE A 217 -3.88 31.10 29.96
C PHE A 217 -2.88 32.25 30.14
N GLY A 218 -1.60 31.89 30.22
CA GLY A 218 -0.45 32.76 30.16
C GLY A 218 0.43 32.25 29.03
N ILE A 219 0.49 33.05 27.97
CA ILE A 219 1.49 32.95 26.92
C ILE A 219 2.86 33.00 27.60
N VAL A 220 3.68 31.97 27.39
CA VAL A 220 5.10 31.96 27.75
C VAL A 220 5.89 31.90 26.44
N ASP A 221 6.69 32.95 26.24
CA ASP A 221 7.81 32.99 25.31
C ASP A 221 8.66 31.73 25.49
N PHE A 222 8.93 31.04 24.39
CA PHE A 222 9.99 30.03 24.34
C PHE A 222 11.32 30.77 24.22
N GLU A 223 11.92 31.08 25.37
CA GLU A 223 13.34 31.39 25.43
C GLU A 223 14.15 30.10 25.24
N GLU A 224 15.20 30.24 24.44
CA GLU A 224 16.25 29.28 24.14
C GLU A 224 16.96 28.81 25.43
N ASP A 225 16.83 27.54 25.77
CA ASP A 225 17.82 26.77 26.55
C ASP A 225 17.30 25.33 26.70
N ASP A 226 17.68 24.42 25.80
CA ASP A 226 17.81 23.02 26.17
C ASP A 226 18.74 22.30 25.18
N ASP A 227 20.04 22.46 25.44
CA ASP A 227 21.12 21.59 24.94
C ASP A 227 21.00 20.18 25.55
N GLU A 228 19.82 19.54 25.45
CA GLU A 228 19.64 18.15 25.88
C GLU A 228 20.13 17.22 24.77
N GLU A 229 21.42 16.90 24.84
CA GLU A 229 22.08 15.86 24.04
C GLU A 229 21.27 14.55 24.13
N PRO A 230 20.91 13.91 23.00
CA PRO A 230 20.11 12.70 23.03
C PRO A 230 20.84 11.61 23.84
N PRO A 231 20.11 10.76 24.59
CA PRO A 231 20.73 9.72 25.39
C PRO A 231 21.58 8.79 24.51
N PRO A 232 22.75 8.32 25.01
CA PRO A 232 23.60 7.41 24.25
C PRO A 232 22.83 6.12 23.92
N PRO A 233 23.11 5.49 22.77
CA PRO A 233 22.51 4.21 22.41
C PRO A 233 22.81 3.16 23.49
N PRO A 234 21.89 2.20 23.71
CA PRO A 234 22.14 1.11 24.65
C PRO A 234 23.43 0.37 24.28
N PRO A 235 24.19 -0.14 25.26
CA PRO A 235 25.38 -0.95 24.99
C PRO A 235 24.98 -2.16 24.12
N PRO A 236 25.87 -2.63 23.23
CA PRO A 236 25.62 -3.88 22.51
C PRO A 236 25.34 -4.99 23.53
N ASP A 237 24.26 -5.75 23.30
CA ASP A 237 23.96 -6.93 24.11
C ASP A 237 25.14 -7.92 23.96
N ASP A 238 25.85 -8.15 25.06
CA ASP A 238 27.01 -9.06 25.19
C ASP A 238 26.58 -10.54 25.24
N ASP A 239 25.46 -10.87 24.59
CA ASP A 239 24.88 -12.21 24.49
C ASP A 239 24.95 -12.71 23.04
N GLU A 240 26.14 -12.61 22.43
CA GLU A 240 26.58 -13.48 21.34
C GLU A 240 27.32 -14.69 21.95
N GLU A 241 26.61 -15.53 22.71
CA GLU A 241 26.96 -16.95 22.69
C GLU A 241 26.39 -17.50 21.37
N GLU A 242 27.23 -17.44 20.34
CA GLU A 242 27.11 -18.27 19.14
C GLU A 242 27.02 -19.73 19.60
N GLU A 243 25.80 -20.23 19.83
CA GLU A 243 25.54 -21.66 19.76
C GLU A 243 25.82 -22.05 18.29
N GLU A 244 27.04 -22.55 18.06
CA GLU A 244 27.40 -23.29 16.87
C GLU A 244 26.39 -24.45 16.73
N GLU A 245 25.32 -24.24 15.96
CA GLU A 245 24.48 -25.35 15.51
C GLU A 245 25.36 -26.25 14.64
N GLU A 246 25.81 -27.34 15.26
CA GLU A 246 26.44 -28.49 14.65
C GLU A 246 25.53 -28.97 13.51
N TYR A 247 25.92 -28.66 12.27
CA TYR A 247 25.30 -29.19 11.07
C TYR A 247 25.36 -30.72 11.12
N ASP A 248 24.20 -31.38 11.34
CA ASP A 248 24.08 -32.82 11.13
C ASP A 248 24.16 -33.11 9.63
N GLU A 249 25.34 -33.53 9.18
CA GLU A 249 25.61 -33.91 7.79
C GLU A 249 24.75 -35.11 7.30
N ASN A 250 23.92 -35.71 8.16
CA ASN A 250 23.04 -36.84 7.82
C ASN A 250 21.56 -36.48 7.58
N GLU A 251 21.15 -35.21 7.63
CA GLU A 251 19.74 -34.83 7.38
C GLU A 251 19.43 -34.47 5.91
N PHE A 252 20.38 -34.69 4.99
CA PHE A 252 20.07 -34.60 3.56
C PHE A 252 19.19 -35.79 3.12
N PRO A 253 17.97 -35.55 2.59
CA PRO A 253 17.20 -36.62 1.97
C PRO A 253 17.99 -37.18 0.77
N PRO A 254 17.98 -38.51 0.56
CA PRO A 254 18.69 -39.10 -0.56
C PRO A 254 18.17 -38.52 -1.88
N PRO A 255 19.04 -38.35 -2.90
CA PRO A 255 18.62 -37.86 -4.21
C PRO A 255 17.54 -38.77 -4.79
N SER A 256 16.49 -38.14 -5.34
CA SER A 256 15.40 -38.86 -6.01
C SER A 256 15.96 -39.71 -7.17
N PRO A 257 15.48 -40.96 -7.36
CA PRO A 257 15.92 -41.78 -8.47
C PRO A 257 15.57 -41.12 -9.81
N PRO A 258 16.36 -41.34 -10.87
CA PRO A 258 16.04 -40.81 -12.19
C PRO A 258 14.67 -41.34 -12.65
N LEU A 259 13.86 -40.45 -13.23
CA LEU A 259 12.62 -40.82 -13.92
C LEU A 259 12.98 -41.79 -15.04
N GLU A 260 12.53 -43.04 -14.92
CA GLU A 260 12.54 -44.00 -16.04
C GLU A 260 11.47 -43.60 -17.06
N ASP A 261 11.86 -43.72 -18.33
CA ASP A 261 11.14 -43.45 -19.59
C ASP A 261 9.70 -44.01 -19.64
#